data_AF-A0A376FAA0-F1
#
_entry.id   AF-A0A376FAA0-F1
#
_cell.length_a   1.000
_cell.length_b   1.000
_cell.length_c   1.000
_cell.angle_alpha   90.00
_cell.angle_beta   90.00
_cell.angle_gamma   90.00
#
_symmetry.space_group_name_H-M   'P 1'
#
loop_
_entity.id
_entity.type
_entity.pdbx_description
1 polymer ?
#
loop_
_entity_poly.entity_id
_entity_poly.type
_entity_poly.pdbx_seq_one_letter_code
_entity_poly.pdbx_strand_id
1 'polypeptide(L)'
;MMGTLHELARRNVPIIVFNPLRERALERFADPQSVIEMATYGSTDIASTYFQVKAGGDAAALKGIAKHLLEMEAERGDVLDHAFIAEHTQGIEDFAADIAQTRWDEIERESGLNRAGAREGGRRLCEIKCHHHYLRNGHYPAQ
;
A
#
# COMPACT_ATOMS: atom_id res chain seq x y z
N MET A 1 2.88 -10.59 -15.90
CA MET A 1 2.89 -9.80 -14.65
C MET A 1 3.05 -8.30 -14.92
N MET A 2 4.15 -7.84 -15.54
CA MET A 2 4.36 -6.41 -15.79
C MET A 2 3.32 -5.74 -16.70
N GLY A 3 2.78 -6.45 -17.70
CA GLY A 3 1.71 -5.91 -18.57
C GLY A 3 0.48 -5.43 -17.79
N THR A 4 0.04 -6.18 -16.77
CA THR A 4 -1.11 -5.78 -15.94
C THR A 4 -0.82 -4.54 -15.09
N LEU A 5 0.36 -4.46 -14.47
CA LEU A 5 0.76 -3.28 -13.71
C LEU A 5 0.89 -2.05 -14.61
N HIS A 6 1.37 -2.24 -15.85
CA HIS A 6 1.43 -1.20 -16.86
C HIS A 6 0.04 -0.70 -17.24
N GLU A 7 -0.92 -1.59 -17.52
CA GLU A 7 -2.30 -1.19 -17.80
C GLU A 7 -2.94 -0.41 -16.64
N LEU A 8 -2.68 -0.83 -15.39
CA LEU A 8 -3.17 -0.15 -14.19
C LEU A 8 -2.52 1.23 -14.01
N ALA A 9 -1.21 1.34 -14.22
CA ALA A 9 -0.48 2.61 -14.14
C ALA A 9 -1.00 3.63 -15.16
N ARG A 10 -1.28 3.20 -16.41
CA ARG A 10 -1.88 4.06 -17.44
C ARG A 10 -3.30 4.53 -17.10
N ARG A 11 -3.98 3.84 -16.19
CA ARG A 11 -5.29 4.22 -15.64
C ARG A 11 -5.17 5.03 -14.35
N ASN A 12 -3.96 5.46 -13.97
CA ASN A 12 -3.67 6.19 -12.74
C ASN A 12 -4.05 5.44 -11.46
N VAL A 13 -4.05 4.09 -11.50
CA VAL A 13 -4.26 3.29 -10.30
C VAL A 13 -2.99 3.39 -9.43
N PRO A 14 -3.09 3.77 -8.15
CA PRO A 14 -1.92 3.83 -7.28
C PRO A 14 -1.32 2.45 -7.05
N ILE A 15 -0.01 2.32 -7.30
CA ILE A 15 0.77 1.10 -7.05
C ILE A 15 1.77 1.38 -5.93
N ILE A 16 1.71 0.58 -4.87
CA ILE A 16 2.62 0.64 -3.72
C ILE A 16 3.51 -0.60 -3.75
N VAL A 17 4.83 -0.42 -3.67
CA VAL A 17 5.80 -1.52 -3.71
C VAL A 17 6.54 -1.61 -2.37
N PHE A 18 6.57 -2.82 -1.80
CA PHE A 18 7.45 -3.18 -0.69
C PHE A 18 8.52 -4.13 -1.22
N ASN A 19 9.73 -3.63 -1.44
CA ASN A 19 10.79 -4.44 -2.03
C ASN A 19 12.17 -3.94 -1.56
N PRO A 20 13.04 -4.80 -1.01
CA PRO A 20 14.41 -4.43 -0.65
C PRO A 20 15.25 -3.92 -1.81
N LEU A 21 14.95 -4.37 -3.03
CA LEU A 21 15.65 -3.96 -4.24
C LEU A 21 14.82 -2.94 -5.01
N ARG A 22 15.50 -1.93 -5.55
CA ARG A 22 14.91 -1.02 -6.53
C ARG A 22 15.01 -1.64 -7.91
N GLU A 23 13.91 -2.22 -8.38
CA GLU A 23 13.86 -2.83 -9.70
C GLU A 23 13.43 -1.81 -10.75
N ARG A 24 14.24 -1.62 -11.81
CA ARG A 24 13.94 -0.64 -12.86
C ARG A 24 12.57 -0.85 -13.49
N ALA A 25 12.14 -2.09 -13.69
CA ALA A 25 10.84 -2.40 -14.25
C ALA A 25 9.67 -1.89 -13.40
N LEU A 26 9.83 -1.86 -12.06
CA LEU A 26 8.82 -1.36 -11.13
C LEU A 26 8.87 0.17 -10.98
N GLU A 27 9.96 0.80 -11.40
CA GLU A 27 10.03 2.26 -11.52
C GLU A 27 9.42 2.71 -12.84
N ARG A 28 9.89 2.14 -13.95
CA ARG A 28 9.53 2.50 -15.31
C ARG A 28 9.50 1.26 -16.20
N PHE A 29 8.43 1.11 -16.96
CA PHE A 29 8.29 0.02 -17.92
C PHE A 29 7.91 0.57 -19.29
N ALA A 30 8.61 0.11 -20.32
CA ALA A 30 8.22 0.31 -21.71
C ALA A 30 7.70 -1.03 -22.22
N ASP A 31 6.49 -1.06 -22.77
CA ASP A 31 5.93 -2.30 -23.28
C ASP A 31 6.53 -2.63 -24.65
N PRO A 32 7.32 -3.71 -24.78
CA PRO A 32 7.90 -4.09 -26.07
C PRO A 32 6.85 -4.47 -27.12
N GLN A 33 5.61 -4.77 -26.72
CA GLN A 33 4.50 -5.04 -27.62
C GLN A 33 3.77 -3.74 -28.06
N SER A 34 4.03 -2.61 -27.41
CA SER A 34 3.45 -1.31 -27.74
C SER A 34 4.26 -0.65 -28.86
N VAL A 35 3.76 -0.75 -30.09
CA VAL A 35 4.41 -0.16 -31.28
C VAL A 35 4.64 1.35 -31.11
N ILE A 36 3.70 2.06 -30.47
CA ILE A 36 3.81 3.51 -30.22
C ILE A 36 4.93 3.82 -29.21
N GLU A 37 5.04 3.06 -28.12
CA GLU A 37 6.10 3.28 -27.13
C GLU A 37 7.48 2.92 -27.68
N MET A 38 7.57 1.86 -28.48
CA MET A 38 8.82 1.49 -29.14
C MET A 38 9.26 2.53 -30.17
N ALA A 39 8.30 3.12 -30.90
CA ALA A 39 8.60 4.17 -31.88
C ALA A 39 8.95 5.52 -31.22
N THR A 40 8.39 5.82 -30.05
CA THR A 40 8.62 7.08 -29.32
C THR A 40 9.69 6.98 -28.24
N TYR A 41 10.28 5.78 -28.03
CA TYR A 41 11.14 5.46 -26.89
C TYR A 41 10.49 5.85 -25.54
N GLY A 42 9.16 5.72 -25.48
CA GLY A 42 8.35 6.06 -24.31
C GLY A 42 8.46 5.02 -23.20
N SER A 43 8.14 5.41 -21.97
CA SER A 43 7.97 4.51 -20.83
C SER A 43 6.91 5.05 -19.89
N THR A 44 6.23 4.15 -19.19
CA THR A 44 5.24 4.46 -18.17
C THR A 44 5.87 4.32 -16.79
N ASP A 45 5.71 5.33 -15.93
CA ASP A 45 6.07 5.23 -14.52
C ASP A 45 5.09 4.26 -13.83
N ILE A 46 5.62 3.22 -13.17
CA ILE A 46 4.81 2.12 -12.63
C ILE A 46 4.50 2.32 -11.15
N ALA A 47 5.51 2.35 -10.27
CA ALA A 47 5.29 2.51 -8.84
C ALA A 47 4.99 3.98 -8.48
N SER A 48 3.83 4.20 -7.87
CA SER A 48 3.46 5.50 -7.31
C SER A 48 4.11 5.75 -5.93
N THR A 49 4.51 4.69 -5.22
CA THR A 49 5.24 4.77 -3.94
C THR A 49 6.10 3.53 -3.75
N TYR A 50 7.34 3.73 -3.29
CA TYR A 50 8.32 2.67 -3.09
C TYR A 50 8.82 2.67 -1.65
N PHE A 51 8.57 1.57 -0.94
CA PHE A 51 9.10 1.32 0.40
C PHE A 51 10.20 0.27 0.31
N GLN A 52 11.45 0.73 0.45
CA GLN A 52 12.61 -0.16 0.52
C GLN A 52 12.73 -0.75 1.92
N VAL A 53 12.17 -1.94 2.07
CA VAL A 53 12.26 -2.73 3.30
C VAL A 53 13.59 -3.49 3.36
N LYS A 54 14.03 -3.93 4.53
CA LYS A 54 15.13 -4.89 4.65
C LYS A 54 14.73 -6.23 4.05
N ALA A 55 15.70 -7.04 3.61
CA ALA A 55 15.43 -8.41 3.20
C ALA A 55 14.78 -9.18 4.37
N GLY A 56 13.57 -9.73 4.14
CA GLY A 56 12.74 -10.37 5.18
C GLY A 56 12.04 -9.41 6.15
N GLY A 57 12.11 -8.09 5.91
CA GLY A 57 11.50 -7.05 6.74
C GLY A 57 10.06 -6.67 6.34
N ASP A 58 9.49 -7.34 5.35
CA ASP A 58 8.15 -7.11 4.82
C ASP A 58 7.06 -7.40 5.86
N ALA A 59 7.19 -8.49 6.62
CA ALA A 59 6.25 -8.78 7.71
C ALA A 59 6.25 -7.66 8.77
N ALA A 60 7.42 -7.16 9.14
CA ALA A 60 7.54 -6.04 10.08
C ALA A 60 6.97 -4.74 9.50
N ALA A 61 7.17 -4.48 8.20
CA ALA A 61 6.59 -3.32 7.52
C ALA A 61 5.05 -3.37 7.54
N LEU A 62 4.48 -4.54 7.24
CA LEU A 62 3.03 -4.76 7.30
C LEU A 62 2.49 -4.63 8.72
N LYS A 63 3.22 -5.11 9.75
CA LYS A 63 2.87 -4.86 11.15
C LYS A 63 2.85 -3.36 11.46
N GLY A 64 3.82 -2.59 10.96
CA GLY A 64 3.85 -1.13 11.11
C GLY A 64 2.64 -0.42 10.51
N ILE A 65 2.22 -0.85 9.31
CA ILE A 65 1.02 -0.32 8.66
C ILE A 65 -0.23 -0.69 9.45
N ALA A 66 -0.38 -1.95 9.85
CA ALA A 66 -1.50 -2.42 10.67
C ALA A 66 -1.58 -1.66 12.00
N LYS A 67 -0.42 -1.44 12.65
CA LYS A 67 -0.34 -0.66 13.89
C LYS A 67 -0.85 0.76 13.69
N HIS A 68 -0.43 1.42 12.61
CA HIS A 68 -0.92 2.75 12.30
C HIS A 68 -2.43 2.77 12.06
N LEU A 69 -2.97 1.79 11.31
CA LEU A 69 -4.41 1.72 11.05
C LEU A 69 -5.22 1.52 12.33
N LEU A 70 -4.74 0.70 13.27
CA LEU A 70 -5.36 0.53 14.59
C LEU A 70 -5.27 1.81 15.44
N GLU A 71 -4.13 2.50 15.42
CA GLU A 71 -3.97 3.81 16.08
C GLU A 71 -4.97 4.83 15.50
N MET A 72 -5.11 4.89 14.17
CA MET A 72 -6.07 5.77 13.51
C MET A 72 -7.52 5.40 13.83
N GLU A 73 -7.86 4.11 13.85
CA GLU A 73 -9.19 3.63 14.26
C GLU A 73 -9.52 4.09 15.68
N ALA A 74 -8.59 3.95 16.62
CA ALA A 74 -8.80 4.39 18.00
C ALA A 74 -8.94 5.92 18.13
N GLU A 75 -8.25 6.70 17.30
CA GLU A 75 -8.27 8.17 17.34
C GLU A 75 -9.52 8.78 16.70
N ARG A 76 -9.95 8.29 15.53
CA ARG A 76 -11.03 8.90 14.73
C ARG A 76 -12.22 7.99 14.43
N GLY A 77 -12.07 6.67 14.58
CA GLY A 77 -13.04 5.68 14.10
C GLY A 77 -13.16 5.59 12.57
N ASP A 78 -13.94 4.63 12.09
CA ASP A 78 -14.35 4.47 10.69
C ASP A 78 -13.17 4.31 9.69
N VAL A 79 -12.08 3.71 10.14
CA VAL A 79 -10.91 3.35 9.31
C VAL A 79 -11.01 1.90 8.87
N LEU A 80 -11.42 1.04 9.79
CA LEU A 80 -11.58 -0.39 9.58
C LEU A 80 -13.04 -0.73 9.28
N ASP A 81 -13.22 -1.67 8.34
CA ASP A 81 -14.54 -2.19 8.02
C ASP A 81 -14.88 -3.31 9.01
N HIS A 82 -15.44 -2.92 10.16
CA HIS A 82 -15.74 -3.84 11.26
C HIS A 82 -16.74 -4.92 10.87
N ALA A 83 -17.71 -4.61 10.01
CA ALA A 83 -18.68 -5.60 9.54
C ALA A 83 -17.99 -6.69 8.71
N PHE A 84 -17.18 -6.28 7.72
CA PHE A 84 -16.41 -7.22 6.91
C PHE A 84 -15.45 -8.06 7.76
N ILE A 85 -14.74 -7.43 8.71
CA ILE A 85 -13.79 -8.11 9.60
C ILE A 85 -14.52 -9.15 10.46
N ALA A 86 -15.63 -8.78 11.10
CA ALA A 86 -16.38 -9.68 11.95
C ALA A 86 -16.99 -10.87 11.19
N GLU A 87 -17.41 -10.68 9.94
CA GLU A 87 -18.04 -11.72 9.12
C GLU A 87 -17.02 -12.65 8.43
N HIS A 88 -15.86 -12.12 8.03
CA HIS A 88 -14.95 -12.83 7.12
C HIS A 88 -13.55 -13.11 7.68
N THR A 89 -13.28 -12.77 8.94
CA THR A 89 -11.98 -13.04 9.57
C THR A 89 -12.12 -13.78 10.89
N GLN A 90 -11.02 -14.38 11.36
CA GLN A 90 -10.93 -15.07 12.65
C GLN A 90 -9.61 -14.69 13.33
N GLY A 91 -9.61 -14.59 14.65
CA GLY A 91 -8.41 -14.25 15.44
C GLY A 91 -7.96 -12.80 15.31
N ILE A 92 -8.88 -11.88 14.98
CA ILE A 92 -8.54 -10.46 14.81
C ILE A 92 -8.14 -9.81 16.14
N GLU A 93 -8.74 -10.23 17.24
CA GLU A 93 -8.45 -9.71 18.58
C GLU A 93 -7.01 -10.04 19.00
N ASP A 94 -6.59 -11.30 18.81
CA ASP A 94 -5.23 -11.74 19.10
C ASP A 94 -4.21 -11.04 18.21
N PHE A 95 -4.53 -10.90 16.91
CA PHE A 95 -3.70 -10.15 15.98
C PHE A 95 -3.56 -8.68 16.38
N ALA A 96 -4.68 -8.00 16.69
CA ALA A 96 -4.66 -6.61 17.11
C ALA A 96 -3.88 -6.41 18.41
N ALA A 97 -3.99 -7.36 19.36
CA ALA A 97 -3.21 -7.34 20.60
C ALA A 97 -1.70 -7.48 20.35
N ASP A 98 -1.28 -8.42 19.49
CA ASP A 98 0.13 -8.58 19.08
C ASP A 98 0.67 -7.29 18.43
N ILE A 99 -0.09 -6.69 17.52
CA ILE A 99 0.29 -5.43 16.86
C ILE A 99 0.36 -4.27 17.86
N ALA A 100 -0.57 -4.20 18.81
CA ALA A 100 -0.57 -3.17 19.85
C ALA A 100 0.67 -3.27 20.75
N GLN A 101 1.10 -4.49 21.09
CA GLN A 101 2.28 -4.76 21.93
C GLN A 101 3.61 -4.59 21.18
N THR A 102 3.63 -4.82 19.86
CA THR A 102 4.83 -4.65 19.03
C THR A 102 5.32 -3.20 19.08
N ARG A 103 6.57 -2.96 19.49
CA ARG A 103 7.10 -1.60 19.65
C ARG A 103 7.45 -0.98 18.30
N TRP A 104 7.25 0.33 18.16
CA TRP A 104 7.67 1.05 16.96
C TRP A 104 9.17 0.89 16.66
N ASP A 105 10.03 0.95 17.67
CA ASP A 105 11.48 0.80 17.47
C ASP A 105 11.85 -0.59 16.91
N GLU A 106 11.08 -1.63 17.24
CA GLU A 106 11.27 -2.98 16.70
C GLU A 106 10.81 -3.05 15.25
N ILE A 107 9.63 -2.48 14.95
CA ILE A 107 9.12 -2.37 13.58
C ILE A 107 10.14 -1.65 12.69
N GLU A 108 10.69 -0.52 13.13
CA GLU A 108 11.65 0.24 12.35
C GLU A 108 12.95 -0.54 12.13
N ARG A 109 13.44 -1.21 13.18
CA ARG A 109 14.66 -2.02 13.12
C ARG A 109 14.51 -3.21 12.18
N GLU A 110 13.43 -3.97 12.28
CA GLU A 110 13.24 -5.19 11.48
C GLU A 110 12.79 -4.87 10.04
N SER A 111 11.93 -3.86 9.86
CA SER A 111 11.46 -3.50 8.51
C SER A 111 12.46 -2.68 7.71
N GLY A 112 13.32 -1.89 8.37
CA GLY A 112 14.14 -0.88 7.72
C GLY A 112 13.39 0.40 7.30
N LEU A 113 12.08 0.46 7.50
CA LEU A 113 11.29 1.68 7.33
C LEU A 113 11.32 2.50 8.61
N ASN A 114 11.37 3.82 8.50
CA ASN A 114 11.06 4.67 9.64
C ASN A 114 9.54 4.73 9.86
N ARG A 115 9.12 5.22 11.03
CA ARG A 115 7.71 5.37 11.42
C ARG A 115 6.93 6.21 10.41
N ALA A 116 7.55 7.26 9.87
CA ALA A 116 6.90 8.10 8.86
C ALA A 116 6.55 7.30 7.59
N GLY A 117 7.43 6.41 7.13
CA GLY A 117 7.20 5.53 5.99
C GLY A 117 6.09 4.52 6.24
N ALA A 118 6.09 3.86 7.39
CA ALA A 118 5.00 2.94 7.76
C ALA A 118 3.64 3.65 7.84
N ARG A 119 3.63 4.86 8.42
CA ARG A 119 2.42 5.69 8.51
C ARG A 119 1.94 6.17 7.14
N GLU A 120 2.86 6.54 6.27
CA GLU A 120 2.55 6.88 4.87
C GLU A 120 1.90 5.69 4.15
N GLY A 121 2.44 4.49 4.32
CA GLY A 121 1.84 3.26 3.78
C GLY A 121 0.39 3.08 4.23
N GLY A 122 0.11 3.26 5.53
CA GLY A 122 -1.24 3.19 6.08
C GLY A 122 -2.19 4.25 5.51
N ARG A 123 -1.76 5.52 5.45
CA ARG A 123 -2.57 6.61 4.86
C ARG A 123 -2.91 6.34 3.40
N ARG A 124 -1.93 5.90 2.62
CA ARG A 124 -2.12 5.62 1.19
C ARG A 124 -3.06 4.45 0.95
N LEU A 125 -3.04 3.44 1.82
CA LEU A 125 -4.01 2.35 1.79
C LEU A 125 -5.43 2.87 2.04
N CYS A 126 -5.62 3.76 3.01
CA CYS A 126 -6.91 4.40 3.27
C CYS A 126 -7.39 5.23 2.08
N GLU A 127 -6.51 6.05 1.48
CA GLU A 127 -6.84 6.85 0.29
C GLU A 127 -7.32 5.99 -0.87
N ILE A 128 -6.64 4.88 -1.15
CA ILE A 128 -7.02 3.92 -2.20
C ILE A 128 -8.39 3.32 -1.89
N LYS A 129 -8.64 2.89 -0.64
CA LYS A 129 -9.92 2.31 -0.23
C LYS A 129 -11.06 3.33 -0.32
N CYS A 130 -10.85 4.56 0.14
CA CYS A 130 -11.80 5.65 -0.02
C CYS A 130 -12.09 5.91 -1.50
N HIS A 131 -11.06 6.04 -2.34
CA HIS A 131 -11.26 6.29 -3.76
C HIS A 131 -12.05 5.16 -4.44
N HIS A 132 -11.77 3.90 -4.10
CA HIS A 132 -12.51 2.75 -4.61
C HIS A 132 -13.96 2.70 -4.09
N HIS A 133 -14.19 2.97 -2.80
CA HIS A 133 -15.53 3.05 -2.22
C HIS A 133 -16.35 4.18 -2.88
N TYR A 134 -15.74 5.33 -3.12
CA TYR A 134 -16.39 6.46 -3.78
C TYR A 134 -16.67 6.22 -5.27
N LEU A 135 -15.78 5.57 -6.01
CA LEU A 135 -16.03 5.16 -7.39
C LEU A 135 -17.16 4.13 -7.49
N ARG A 136 -17.33 3.29 -6.47
CA ARG A 136 -18.38 2.26 -6.42
C ARG A 136 -19.74 2.82 -5.98
N ASN A 137 -19.75 3.87 -5.15
CA ASN A 137 -20.95 4.44 -4.53
C ASN A 137 -21.34 5.85 -5.03
N GLY A 138 -20.58 6.46 -5.95
CA GLY A 138 -21.00 7.65 -6.71
C GLY A 138 -20.97 9.00 -5.96
N HIS A 139 -20.38 9.08 -4.77
CA HIS A 139 -20.38 10.31 -3.97
C HIS A 139 -19.00 10.96 -3.88
N TYR A 140 -18.64 11.89 -4.78
CA TYR A 140 -17.44 12.71 -4.55
C TYR A 140 -17.75 13.76 -3.46
N PRO A 141 -16.99 13.88 -2.35
CA PRO A 141 -17.11 15.07 -1.51
C PRO A 141 -16.58 16.26 -2.32
N ALA A 142 -17.46 17.20 -2.63
CA ALA A 142 -17.07 18.47 -3.23
C ALA A 142 -16.06 19.16 -2.32
N GLN A 143 -14.99 19.64 -2.93
CA GLN A 143 -13.91 20.42 -2.29
C GLN A 143 -14.46 21.68 -1.65
#